data_AF-A0A957TZG4-F1
#
_entry.id   AF-A0A957TZG4-F1
#
_cell.length_a   1.000
_cell.length_b   1.000
_cell.length_c   1.000
_cell.angle_alpha   90.00
_cell.angle_beta   90.00
_cell.angle_gamma   90.00
#
_symmetry.space_group_name_H-M   'P 1'
#
loop_
_entity.id
_entity.type
_entity.pdbx_description
1 polymer ?
#
loop_
_entity_poly.entity_id
_entity_poly.type
_entity_poly.pdbx_seq_one_letter_code
_entity_poly.pdbx_strand_id
1 'polypeptide(L)'
;GYFDMLGVHGAGFAAPPELDPAEAASNPAYGGYRFFAFRHVEDIRAIMERYGDGGKRIVLLEFGWTSDPINPAYKWHGKDAGIDEVVKADYLKRAYQWADANWQPWIGLMSLITMPNIDWMADGNPQDEEQFWWAIMEPGFPENFWRPAFIELCIYFNGVEGQRCIYDPN
;
A
#
# COMPACT_ATOMS: atom_id res chain seq x y z
N GLY A 1 -21.01 3.83 -17.39
CA GLY A 1 -21.28 2.71 -16.46
C GLY A 1 -22.44 2.98 -15.52
N TYR A 2 -23.01 1.90 -14.95
CA TYR A 2 -24.07 1.87 -13.92
C TYR A 2 -23.55 2.08 -12.47
N PHE A 3 -22.32 2.58 -12.32
CA PHE A 3 -21.64 2.76 -11.03
C PHE A 3 -21.12 4.21 -10.89
N ASP A 4 -20.87 4.63 -9.66
CA ASP A 4 -20.35 5.97 -9.34
C ASP A 4 -18.82 6.05 -9.43
N MET A 5 -18.13 5.06 -8.88
CA MET A 5 -16.67 4.92 -8.89
C MET A 5 -16.28 3.44 -9.04
N LEU A 6 -15.11 3.17 -9.63
CA LEU A 6 -14.58 1.81 -9.76
C LEU A 6 -13.64 1.51 -8.60
N GLY A 7 -13.92 0.44 -7.85
CA GLY A 7 -13.01 -0.08 -6.83
C GLY A 7 -11.85 -0.87 -7.46
N VAL A 8 -10.63 -0.60 -7.03
CA VAL A 8 -9.40 -1.28 -7.50
C VAL A 8 -8.52 -1.64 -6.30
N HIS A 9 -7.80 -2.76 -6.36
CA HIS A 9 -6.74 -3.07 -5.39
C HIS A 9 -5.40 -2.72 -6.03
N GLY A 10 -4.57 -1.95 -5.33
CA GLY A 10 -3.26 -1.49 -5.76
C GLY A 10 -2.13 -2.07 -4.91
N ALA A 11 -2.08 -3.39 -4.68
CA ALA A 11 -0.97 -3.98 -3.96
C ALA A 11 0.36 -3.72 -4.69
N GLY A 12 1.41 -3.37 -3.95
CA GLY A 12 2.69 -2.99 -4.55
C GLY A 12 3.65 -4.16 -4.84
N PHE A 13 3.42 -5.33 -4.24
CA PHE A 13 4.28 -6.51 -4.37
C PHE A 13 5.77 -6.16 -4.12
N ALA A 14 6.68 -6.69 -4.95
CA ALA A 14 8.12 -6.44 -4.84
C ALA A 14 8.53 -5.06 -5.40
N ALA A 15 7.63 -4.38 -6.10
CA ALA A 15 7.94 -3.17 -6.84
C ALA A 15 7.87 -1.91 -5.95
N PRO A 16 8.76 -0.91 -6.16
CA PRO A 16 8.55 0.42 -5.61
C PRO A 16 7.30 1.08 -6.22
N PRO A 17 6.65 2.03 -5.52
CA PRO A 17 5.41 2.66 -5.97
C PRO A 17 5.51 3.33 -7.35
N GLU A 18 6.67 3.86 -7.74
CA GLU A 18 6.85 4.55 -9.02
C GLU A 18 7.19 3.61 -10.18
N LEU A 19 7.37 2.31 -9.95
CA LEU A 19 7.74 1.36 -11.00
C LEU A 19 6.67 1.32 -12.09
N ASP A 20 7.08 1.46 -13.35
CA ASP A 20 6.16 1.29 -14.48
C ASP A 20 5.67 -0.18 -14.54
N PRO A 21 4.35 -0.43 -14.70
CA PRO A 21 3.85 -1.79 -14.84
C PRO A 21 4.49 -2.57 -16.02
N ALA A 22 4.95 -1.89 -17.06
CA ALA A 22 5.72 -2.51 -18.15
C ALA A 22 7.05 -3.08 -17.66
N GLU A 23 7.73 -2.38 -16.76
CA GLU A 23 8.98 -2.84 -16.17
C GLU A 23 8.73 -4.07 -15.31
N ALA A 24 7.66 -4.07 -14.49
CA ALA A 24 7.24 -5.23 -13.70
C ALA A 24 6.99 -6.47 -14.57
N ALA A 25 6.37 -6.28 -15.74
CA ALA A 25 6.13 -7.35 -16.70
C ALA A 25 7.41 -7.90 -17.34
N SER A 26 8.40 -7.05 -17.57
CA SER A 26 9.65 -7.43 -18.24
C SER A 26 10.72 -8.00 -17.30
N ASN A 27 10.56 -7.78 -15.98
CA ASN A 27 11.56 -8.16 -14.98
C ASN A 27 11.00 -9.21 -14.00
N PRO A 28 11.49 -10.46 -14.05
CA PRO A 28 11.06 -11.52 -13.13
C PRO A 28 11.28 -11.21 -11.66
N ALA A 29 12.19 -10.29 -11.31
CA ALA A 29 12.39 -9.86 -9.92
C ALA A 29 11.15 -9.16 -9.34
N TYR A 30 10.29 -8.59 -10.19
CA TYR A 30 9.02 -7.98 -9.81
C TYR A 30 7.82 -8.91 -10.06
N GLY A 31 8.05 -10.21 -10.28
CA GLY A 31 6.98 -11.19 -10.52
C GLY A 31 6.59 -11.38 -12.00
N GLY A 32 7.05 -10.52 -12.92
CA GLY A 32 6.93 -10.75 -14.36
C GLY A 32 5.55 -10.45 -14.97
N TYR A 33 4.69 -9.68 -14.29
CA TYR A 33 3.40 -9.22 -14.82
C TYR A 33 3.12 -7.77 -14.44
N ARG A 34 2.33 -7.07 -15.27
CA ARG A 34 1.98 -5.65 -15.03
C ARG A 34 1.26 -5.42 -13.71
N PHE A 35 0.40 -6.37 -13.29
CA PHE A 35 -0.39 -6.24 -12.08
C PHE A 35 0.44 -6.35 -10.78
N PHE A 36 1.72 -6.74 -10.88
CA PHE A 36 2.65 -6.78 -9.75
C PHE A 36 3.31 -5.42 -9.43
N ALA A 37 2.71 -4.31 -9.89
CA ALA A 37 3.13 -2.97 -9.55
C ALA A 37 1.93 -2.16 -9.04
N PHE A 38 2.13 -1.33 -8.02
CA PHE A 38 1.13 -0.37 -7.51
C PHE A 38 0.51 0.46 -8.65
N ARG A 39 1.32 0.88 -9.63
CA ARG A 39 0.89 1.65 -10.79
C ARG A 39 0.05 0.87 -11.80
N HIS A 40 -0.21 -0.42 -11.61
CA HIS A 40 -1.19 -1.17 -12.42
C HIS A 40 -2.57 -0.48 -12.43
N VAL A 41 -2.88 0.31 -11.41
CA VAL A 41 -4.06 1.19 -11.38
C VAL A 41 -4.17 2.06 -12.66
N GLU A 42 -3.04 2.48 -13.23
CA GLU A 42 -2.98 3.23 -14.49
C GLU A 42 -3.43 2.40 -15.70
N ASP A 43 -3.19 1.08 -15.71
CA ASP A 43 -3.73 0.18 -16.74
C ASP A 43 -5.25 0.08 -16.64
N ILE A 44 -5.78 0.00 -15.42
CA ILE A 44 -7.23 -0.01 -15.18
C ILE A 44 -7.83 1.32 -15.63
N ARG A 45 -7.17 2.45 -15.34
CA ARG A 45 -7.57 3.76 -15.83
C ARG A 45 -7.62 3.82 -17.36
N ALA A 46 -6.60 3.30 -18.05
CA ALA A 46 -6.55 3.26 -19.51
C ALA A 46 -7.70 2.41 -20.10
N ILE A 47 -8.08 1.31 -19.43
CA ILE A 47 -9.25 0.51 -19.81
C ILE A 47 -10.53 1.33 -19.65
N MET A 48 -10.72 2.01 -18.52
CA MET A 48 -11.90 2.88 -18.30
C MET A 48 -12.02 3.95 -19.37
N GLU A 49 -10.92 4.61 -19.73
CA GLU A 49 -10.89 5.63 -20.78
C GLU A 49 -11.26 5.06 -22.14
N ARG A 50 -10.69 3.90 -22.51
CA ARG A 50 -10.97 3.23 -23.79
C ARG A 50 -12.44 2.86 -23.96
N TYR A 51 -13.11 2.43 -22.88
CA TYR A 51 -14.48 1.92 -22.94
C TYR A 51 -15.54 2.93 -22.47
N GLY A 52 -15.19 4.22 -22.35
CA GLY A 52 -16.15 5.30 -22.14
C GLY A 52 -16.50 5.60 -20.67
N ASP A 53 -15.77 5.02 -19.72
CA ASP A 53 -15.89 5.31 -18.29
C ASP A 53 -14.84 6.33 -17.80
N GLY A 54 -14.17 7.05 -18.72
CA GLY A 54 -13.15 8.05 -18.39
C GLY A 54 -13.63 9.22 -17.51
N GLY A 55 -14.95 9.48 -17.46
CA GLY A 55 -15.56 10.46 -16.56
C GLY A 55 -15.81 9.93 -15.13
N LYS A 56 -15.51 8.66 -14.85
CA LYS A 56 -15.64 8.03 -13.53
C LYS A 56 -14.29 8.03 -12.80
N ARG A 57 -14.35 8.05 -11.47
CA ARG A 57 -13.17 7.96 -10.60
C ARG A 57 -12.84 6.52 -10.23
N ILE A 58 -11.59 6.30 -9.86
CA ILE A 58 -11.11 5.08 -9.20
C ILE A 58 -11.05 5.32 -7.69
N VAL A 59 -11.38 4.31 -6.91
CA VAL A 59 -11.15 4.24 -5.46
C VAL A 59 -10.25 3.04 -5.21
N LEU A 60 -9.11 3.22 -4.54
CA LEU A 60 -8.35 2.08 -4.05
C LEU A 60 -9.00 1.56 -2.77
N LEU A 61 -9.59 0.37 -2.86
CA LEU A 61 -10.21 -0.30 -1.71
C LEU A 61 -9.15 -0.92 -0.81
N GLU A 62 -8.04 -1.36 -1.40
CA GLU A 62 -6.86 -1.85 -0.71
C GLU A 62 -5.60 -1.45 -1.50
N PHE A 63 -4.57 -0.99 -0.81
CA PHE A 63 -3.22 -0.88 -1.34
C PHE A 63 -2.23 -0.99 -0.18
N GLY A 64 -0.99 -1.37 -0.46
CA GLY A 64 0.07 -1.48 0.54
C GLY A 64 1.21 -2.38 0.10
N TRP A 65 2.11 -2.66 1.05
CA TRP A 65 3.24 -3.59 0.92
C TRP A 65 3.33 -4.44 2.18
N THR A 66 3.71 -5.71 2.02
CA THR A 66 4.01 -6.60 3.13
C THR A 66 5.50 -6.61 3.43
N SER A 67 5.85 -6.81 4.70
CA SER A 67 7.21 -7.04 5.18
C SER A 67 7.46 -8.49 5.62
N ASP A 68 6.53 -9.40 5.26
CA ASP A 68 6.48 -10.79 5.75
C ASP A 68 7.81 -11.52 5.53
N PRO A 69 8.47 -12.01 6.60
CA PRO A 69 9.69 -12.81 6.51
C PRO A 69 9.44 -14.33 6.59
N ILE A 70 8.21 -14.76 6.86
CA ILE A 70 7.86 -16.14 7.24
C ILE A 70 7.13 -16.84 6.10
N ASN A 71 6.02 -16.28 5.62
CA ASN A 71 5.10 -16.98 4.73
C ASN A 71 5.66 -17.04 3.29
N PRO A 72 5.91 -18.23 2.72
CA PRO A 72 6.44 -18.36 1.35
C PRO A 72 5.59 -17.69 0.27
N ALA A 73 4.28 -17.58 0.48
CA ALA A 73 3.36 -16.94 -0.46
C ALA A 73 3.57 -15.42 -0.56
N TYR A 74 4.10 -14.80 0.49
CA TYR A 74 4.23 -13.34 0.62
C TYR A 74 5.70 -12.87 0.66
N LYS A 75 6.60 -13.64 1.28
CA LYS A 75 7.98 -13.21 1.51
C LYS A 75 8.74 -12.90 0.21
N TRP A 76 8.41 -13.55 -0.91
CA TRP A 76 9.02 -13.27 -2.21
C TRP A 76 8.76 -11.84 -2.70
N HIS A 77 7.63 -11.25 -2.30
CA HIS A 77 7.26 -9.85 -2.56
C HIS A 77 7.21 -9.01 -1.28
N GLY A 78 7.89 -9.49 -0.24
CA GLY A 78 8.06 -8.86 1.05
C GLY A 78 9.54 -8.87 1.43
N LYS A 79 9.91 -9.60 2.49
CA LYS A 79 11.28 -9.57 3.01
C LYS A 79 12.35 -10.00 1.99
N ASP A 80 12.10 -11.02 1.17
CA ASP A 80 13.07 -11.50 0.16
C ASP A 80 13.25 -10.50 -0.99
N ALA A 81 12.25 -9.63 -1.23
CA ALA A 81 12.35 -8.51 -2.17
C ALA A 81 13.07 -7.28 -1.55
N GLY A 82 13.54 -7.38 -0.31
CA GLY A 82 14.19 -6.29 0.41
C GLY A 82 13.21 -5.34 1.09
N ILE A 83 11.93 -5.70 1.20
CA ILE A 83 10.93 -4.88 1.89
C ILE A 83 10.93 -5.23 3.37
N ASP A 84 11.57 -4.39 4.16
CA ASP A 84 11.42 -4.38 5.62
C ASP A 84 10.45 -3.27 6.06
N GLU A 85 10.26 -3.10 7.37
CA GLU A 85 9.34 -2.10 7.91
C GLU A 85 9.68 -0.66 7.50
N VAL A 86 10.95 -0.34 7.31
CA VAL A 86 11.40 1.02 6.91
C VAL A 86 11.14 1.24 5.43
N VAL A 87 11.48 0.26 4.58
CA VAL A 87 11.18 0.31 3.14
C VAL A 87 9.67 0.37 2.90
N LYS A 88 8.89 -0.43 3.64
CA LYS A 88 7.42 -0.39 3.60
C LYS A 88 6.89 1.00 3.94
N ALA A 89 7.40 1.63 5.00
CA ALA A 89 7.00 2.98 5.39
C ALA A 89 7.28 4.02 4.30
N ASP A 90 8.49 4.00 3.72
CA ASP A 90 8.87 4.91 2.65
C ASP A 90 8.00 4.72 1.39
N TYR A 91 7.75 3.46 1.00
CA TYR A 91 6.91 3.13 -0.15
C TYR A 91 5.47 3.60 0.05
N LEU A 92 4.91 3.46 1.24
CA LEU A 92 3.55 3.93 1.54
C LEU A 92 3.42 5.46 1.39
N LYS A 93 4.35 6.22 1.96
CA LYS A 93 4.41 7.68 1.76
C LYS A 93 4.52 8.03 0.28
N ARG A 94 5.46 7.40 -0.43
CA ARG A 94 5.70 7.66 -1.86
C ARG A 94 4.53 7.28 -2.76
N ALA A 95 3.76 6.25 -2.41
CA ALA A 95 2.53 5.89 -3.11
C ALA A 95 1.49 7.03 -3.06
N TYR A 96 1.30 7.64 -1.89
CA TYR A 96 0.44 8.82 -1.75
C TYR A 96 0.97 10.03 -2.52
N GLN A 97 2.28 10.27 -2.48
CA GLN A 97 2.92 11.36 -3.24
C GLN A 97 2.75 11.17 -4.75
N TRP A 98 2.93 9.94 -5.25
CA TRP A 98 2.73 9.62 -6.66
C TRP A 98 1.29 9.87 -7.09
N ALA A 99 0.32 9.38 -6.30
CA ALA A 99 -1.09 9.54 -6.60
C ALA A 99 -1.53 11.01 -6.60
N ASP A 100 -1.05 11.81 -5.65
CA ASP A 100 -1.31 13.25 -5.61
C ASP A 100 -0.76 13.96 -6.85
N ALA A 101 0.47 13.67 -7.24
CA ALA A 101 1.12 14.31 -8.38
C ALA A 101 0.56 13.86 -9.74
N ASN A 102 0.11 12.62 -9.88
CA ASN A 102 -0.15 12.01 -11.21
C ASN A 102 -1.58 11.53 -11.42
N TRP A 103 -2.35 11.28 -10.37
CA TRP A 103 -3.66 10.63 -10.49
C TRP A 103 -4.84 11.59 -10.27
N GLN A 104 -4.57 12.86 -9.99
CA GLN A 104 -5.62 13.89 -9.96
C GLN A 104 -6.13 14.21 -11.38
N PRO A 105 -7.45 14.41 -11.59
CA PRO A 105 -8.54 14.38 -10.59
C PRO A 105 -9.29 13.03 -10.55
N TRP A 106 -8.72 11.96 -11.11
CA TRP A 106 -9.43 10.68 -11.34
C TRP A 106 -9.30 9.69 -10.19
N ILE A 107 -8.29 9.83 -9.31
CA ILE A 107 -8.26 9.10 -8.05
C ILE A 107 -9.17 9.78 -7.02
N GLY A 108 -9.98 8.97 -6.35
CA GLY A 108 -10.79 9.36 -5.20
C GLY A 108 -10.11 8.98 -3.89
N LEU A 109 -10.75 8.09 -3.12
CA LEU A 109 -10.19 7.55 -1.88
C LEU A 109 -9.09 6.51 -2.17
N MET A 110 -8.06 6.50 -1.32
CA MET A 110 -7.08 5.42 -1.23
C MET A 110 -7.08 4.83 0.18
N SER A 111 -7.58 3.61 0.32
CA SER A 111 -7.67 2.86 1.57
C SER A 111 -6.45 1.96 1.75
N LEU A 112 -5.59 2.34 2.70
CA LEU A 112 -4.39 1.59 3.06
C LEU A 112 -4.76 0.37 3.92
N ILE A 113 -4.26 -0.80 3.54
CA ILE A 113 -4.33 -2.02 4.35
C ILE A 113 -3.10 -2.11 5.28
N THR A 114 -3.18 -2.36 6.59
CA THR A 114 -4.36 -2.35 7.47
C THR A 114 -4.00 -1.81 8.87
N MET A 115 -5.02 -1.47 9.66
CA MET A 115 -4.89 -1.47 11.12
C MET A 115 -4.87 -2.92 11.64
N PRO A 116 -4.16 -3.21 12.75
CA PRO A 116 -4.08 -4.57 13.27
C PRO A 116 -5.41 -5.02 13.87
N ASN A 117 -5.67 -6.33 13.84
CA ASN A 117 -6.73 -6.93 14.65
C ASN A 117 -6.12 -7.46 15.96
N ILE A 118 -6.69 -7.08 17.10
CA ILE A 118 -6.23 -7.56 18.41
C ILE A 118 -6.45 -9.06 18.62
N ASP A 119 -7.43 -9.65 17.90
CA ASP A 119 -7.74 -11.08 18.00
C ASP A 119 -6.60 -11.97 17.49
N TRP A 120 -5.66 -11.43 16.69
CA TRP A 120 -4.44 -12.13 16.27
C TRP A 120 -3.57 -12.55 17.46
N MET A 121 -3.75 -11.94 18.63
CA MET A 121 -3.01 -12.31 19.84
C MET A 121 -3.60 -13.55 20.54
N ALA A 122 -4.77 -14.04 20.12
CA ALA A 122 -5.55 -15.02 20.86
C ALA A 122 -4.90 -16.42 20.94
N ASP A 123 -4.12 -16.82 19.93
CA ASP A 123 -3.42 -18.10 19.89
C ASP A 123 -1.93 -18.01 20.30
N GLY A 124 -1.45 -16.80 20.60
CA GLY A 124 -0.10 -16.52 21.08
C GLY A 124 0.96 -16.32 19.99
N ASN A 125 0.59 -16.32 18.71
CA ASN A 125 1.54 -16.08 17.62
C ASN A 125 0.96 -15.21 16.50
N PRO A 126 0.72 -13.91 16.73
CA PRO A 126 0.10 -13.03 15.73
C PRO A 126 0.89 -12.93 14.40
N GLN A 127 2.15 -13.36 14.38
CA GLN A 127 3.04 -13.32 13.20
C GLN A 127 2.74 -14.40 12.16
N ASP A 128 1.91 -15.41 12.46
CA ASP A 128 1.44 -16.37 11.44
C ASP A 128 0.26 -15.84 10.61
N GLU A 129 -0.43 -14.81 11.09
CA GLU A 129 -1.45 -14.09 10.37
C GLU A 129 -0.82 -13.25 9.25
N GLU A 130 -1.25 -13.44 8.02
CA GLU A 130 -0.75 -12.68 6.86
C GLU A 130 -0.86 -11.17 7.12
N GLN A 131 -2.03 -10.71 7.57
CA GLN A 131 -2.36 -9.30 7.72
C GLN A 131 -1.50 -8.62 8.79
N PHE A 132 -0.90 -9.40 9.70
CA PHE A 132 0.07 -8.89 10.65
C PHE A 132 1.21 -8.18 9.94
N TRP A 133 1.72 -8.70 8.82
CA TRP A 133 2.88 -8.11 8.11
C TRP A 133 2.51 -6.94 7.20
N TRP A 134 1.23 -6.82 6.83
CA TRP A 134 0.68 -5.66 6.13
C TRP A 134 0.36 -4.50 7.08
N ALA A 135 0.07 -4.79 8.35
CA ALA A 135 -0.39 -3.78 9.29
C ALA A 135 0.64 -2.65 9.51
N ILE A 136 0.13 -1.42 9.70
CA ILE A 136 0.97 -0.23 9.92
C ILE A 136 1.36 -0.01 11.39
N MET A 137 0.85 -0.84 12.29
CA MET A 137 1.19 -0.88 13.72
C MET A 137 0.97 -2.31 14.25
N GLU A 138 1.55 -2.66 15.39
CA GLU A 138 1.33 -3.96 16.03
C GLU A 138 -0.03 -4.02 16.74
N PRO A 139 -0.67 -5.19 16.87
CA PRO A 139 -1.83 -5.36 17.74
C PRO A 139 -1.47 -5.05 19.21
N GLY A 140 -2.29 -4.24 19.87
CA GLY A 140 -2.10 -3.89 21.28
C GLY A 140 -3.28 -3.11 21.86
N PHE A 141 -3.57 -3.34 23.14
CA PHE A 141 -4.51 -2.56 23.94
C PHE A 141 -4.24 -2.78 25.44
N PRO A 142 -4.25 -1.73 26.29
CA PRO A 142 -4.53 -0.32 25.97
C PRO A 142 -3.36 0.44 25.33
N GLU A 143 -2.16 -0.13 25.33
CA GLU A 143 -0.97 0.48 24.73
C GLU A 143 -0.96 0.34 23.20
N ASN A 144 -0.48 1.38 22.53
CA ASN A 144 -0.21 1.35 21.09
C ASN A 144 1.26 1.05 20.83
N PHE A 145 1.51 0.26 19.80
CA PHE A 145 2.84 -0.16 19.36
C PHE A 145 3.03 0.22 17.90
N TRP A 146 3.57 1.43 17.67
CA TRP A 146 3.71 1.98 16.33
C TRP A 146 4.81 1.29 15.53
N ARG A 147 4.54 0.99 14.27
CA ARG A 147 5.58 0.62 13.30
C ARG A 147 6.04 1.87 12.52
N PRO A 148 7.21 1.80 11.85
CA PRO A 148 7.68 2.89 11.00
C PRO A 148 6.63 3.42 10.03
N ALA A 149 5.79 2.55 9.45
CA ALA A 149 4.73 2.94 8.52
C ALA A 149 3.72 3.94 9.12
N PHE A 150 3.24 3.71 10.34
CA PHE A 150 2.31 4.64 10.99
C PHE A 150 2.98 5.99 11.28
N ILE A 151 4.22 5.97 11.78
CA ILE A 151 4.97 7.19 12.13
C ILE A 151 5.24 8.01 10.87
N GLU A 152 5.74 7.39 9.80
CA GLU A 152 6.08 8.06 8.54
C GLU A 152 4.85 8.71 7.89
N LEU A 153 3.71 8.00 7.88
CA LEU A 153 2.46 8.55 7.35
C LEU A 153 1.91 9.67 8.23
N CYS A 154 2.01 9.54 9.56
CA CYS A 154 1.64 10.61 10.47
C CYS A 154 2.47 11.87 10.23
N ILE A 155 3.80 11.74 10.09
CA ILE A 155 4.70 12.85 9.75
C ILE A 155 4.31 13.47 8.41
N TYR A 156 4.15 12.65 7.36
CA TYR A 156 3.82 13.14 6.02
C TYR A 156 2.49 13.91 5.99
N PHE A 157 1.40 13.31 6.46
CA PHE A 157 0.08 13.95 6.37
C PHE A 157 -0.05 15.19 7.25
N ASN A 158 0.50 15.17 8.47
CA ASN A 158 0.55 16.38 9.29
C ASN A 158 1.41 17.47 8.63
N GLY A 159 2.55 17.10 8.05
CA GLY A 159 3.44 18.02 7.36
C GLY A 159 2.79 18.73 6.16
N VAL A 160 1.96 18.01 5.38
CA VAL A 160 1.15 18.59 4.29
C VAL A 160 0.18 19.66 4.83
N GLU A 161 -0.33 19.50 6.05
CA GLU A 161 -1.20 20.46 6.73
C GLU A 161 -0.44 21.53 7.53
N GLY A 162 0.90 21.55 7.49
CA GLY A 162 1.72 22.45 8.29
C GLY A 162 1.70 22.15 9.79
N GLN A 163 1.36 20.92 10.17
CA GLN A 163 1.32 20.41 11.55
C GLN A 163 2.48 19.44 11.80
N ARG A 164 2.77 19.16 13.08
CA ARG A 164 3.75 18.15 13.48
C ARG A 164 3.05 16.91 14.00
N CYS A 165 3.53 15.74 13.59
CA CYS A 165 3.09 14.47 14.15
C CYS A 165 3.50 14.35 15.63
N ILE A 166 2.57 14.00 16.51
CA ILE A 166 2.85 13.82 17.95
C ILE A 166 3.73 12.61 18.26
N TYR A 167 3.90 11.72 17.28
CA TYR A 167 4.77 10.54 17.35
C TYR A 167 6.09 10.72 16.60
N ASP A 168 6.38 11.92 16.08
CA ASP A 168 7.66 12.23 15.45
C ASP A 168 8.80 12.21 16.50
N PRO A 169 9.82 11.34 16.34
CA PRO A 169 10.91 11.22 17.29
C PRO A 169 11.89 12.42 17.31
N ASN A 170 11.81 13.37 16.36
CA ASN A 170 12.70 14.54 16.25
C ASN A 170 11.94 15.84 16.50
#